data_AF-A0A916TL43-F1
#
_entry.id   AF-A0A916TL43-F1
#
_cell.length_a   1.000
_cell.length_b   1.000
_cell.length_c   1.000
_cell.angle_alpha   90.00
_cell.angle_beta   90.00
_cell.angle_gamma   90.00
#
_symmetry.space_group_name_H-M   'P 1'
#
loop_
_entity.id
_entity.type
_entity.pdbx_description
1 polymer ?
#
loop_
_entity_poly.entity_id
_entity_poly.type
_entity_poly.pdbx_seq_one_letter_code
_entity_poly.pdbx_strand_id
1 'polypeptide(L)' 'MTQAKAKQAPPKAADTEPDAAKPVLRITAKPRDGFRRCGVHHPAEPVEHGAGRFSDAEIAVLKAEPNLVVEDL' A
#
# COMPACT_ATOMS: atom_id res chain seq x y z
N MET A 1 -5.91 28.53 -5.82
CA MET A 1 -5.43 27.83 -4.62
C MET A 1 -5.88 26.39 -4.72
N THR A 2 -4.98 25.43 -4.95
CA THR A 2 -5.40 24.02 -4.95
C THR A 2 -4.36 23.21 -4.18
N GLN A 3 -4.29 23.45 -2.87
CA GLN A 3 -3.72 22.47 -1.96
C GLN A 3 -4.81 21.42 -1.72
N ALA A 4 -4.84 20.38 -2.55
CA ALA A 4 -5.59 19.16 -2.23
C ALA A 4 -4.73 18.32 -1.29
N LYS A 5 -4.72 18.75 -0.03
CA LYS A 5 -4.21 17.99 1.11
C LYS A 5 -5.20 16.87 1.41
N ALA A 6 -4.96 15.67 0.88
CA ALA A 6 -5.66 14.45 1.26
C ALA A 6 -4.69 13.59 2.07
N LYS A 7 -4.63 13.76 3.39
CA LYS A 7 -5.37 12.91 4.34
C LYS A 7 -5.30 11.41 3.98
N GLN A 8 -4.34 10.73 4.58
CA GLN A 8 -4.58 9.40 5.16
C GLN A 8 -4.37 9.62 6.67
N ALA A 9 -5.40 9.94 7.47
CA ALA A 9 -6.52 9.09 7.91
C ALA A 9 -6.03 7.77 8.53
N PRO A 10 -6.42 7.49 9.79
CA PRO A 10 -5.62 6.75 10.76
C PRO A 10 -5.47 5.26 10.42
N PRO A 11 -4.37 4.62 10.86
CA PRO A 11 -4.16 3.19 10.66
C PRO A 11 -5.19 2.45 11.51
N LYS A 12 -6.24 1.91 10.89
CA LYS A 12 -7.12 0.99 11.60
C LYS A 12 -6.40 -0.35 11.68
N ALA A 13 -5.96 -0.62 12.90
CA ALA A 13 -5.37 -1.84 13.43
C ALA A 13 -5.74 -3.12 12.66
N ALA A 14 -4.70 -3.77 12.13
CA ALA A 14 -4.57 -5.21 12.23
C ALA A 14 -3.33 -5.43 13.10
N ASP A 15 -3.57 -5.93 14.30
CA ASP A 15 -2.56 -6.31 15.28
C ASP A 15 -1.46 -7.17 14.63
N THR A 16 -0.23 -6.65 14.64
CA THR A 16 1.06 -7.33 14.93
C THR A 16 2.19 -6.42 14.41
N GLU A 17 2.77 -5.63 15.31
CA GLU A 17 4.16 -5.15 15.17
C GLU A 17 5.07 -6.40 15.06
N PRO A 18 6.08 -6.42 14.17
CA PRO A 18 7.24 -5.56 14.41
C PRO A 18 7.95 -4.99 13.17
N ASP A 19 8.65 -3.88 13.44
CA ASP A 19 9.63 -3.16 12.62
C ASP A 19 9.10 -2.21 11.53
N ALA A 20 8.33 -1.21 11.98
CA ALA A 20 7.81 -0.09 11.20
C ALA A 20 8.87 0.99 10.85
N ALA A 21 10.17 0.72 10.98
CA ALA A 21 11.20 1.74 10.80
C ALA A 21 11.74 1.83 9.36
N LYS A 22 11.57 0.79 8.54
CA LYS A 22 12.10 0.77 7.16
C LYS A 22 11.00 0.42 6.16
N PRO A 23 10.74 1.27 5.15
CA PRO A 23 9.87 0.88 4.05
C PRO A 23 10.57 -0.26 3.30
N VAL A 24 9.88 -1.38 3.14
CA VAL A 24 10.40 -2.57 2.42
C VAL A 24 9.62 -2.81 1.13
N LEU A 25 8.43 -2.23 1.02
CA LEU A 25 7.54 -2.39 -0.12
C LEU A 25 6.92 -1.05 -0.48
N ARG A 26 6.96 -0.70 -1.76
CA ARG A 26 6.28 0.45 -2.31
C ARG A 26 5.21 -0.02 -3.27
N ILE A 27 3.96 0.37 -3.00
CA ILE A 27 2.80 -0.06 -3.77
C ILE A 27 2.18 1.17 -4.45
N THR A 28 1.98 1.08 -5.75
CA THR A 28 1.35 2.13 -6.57
C THR A 28 0.26 1.53 -7.44
N ALA A 29 -0.94 2.09 -7.45
CA ALA A 29 -1.97 1.67 -8.40
C ALA A 29 -1.78 2.37 -9.76
N LYS A 30 -1.92 1.63 -10.86
CA LYS A 30 -1.94 2.21 -12.21
C LYS A 30 -3.19 3.05 -12.49
N PRO A 31 -4.42 2.66 -12.06
CA PRO A 31 -5.62 3.46 -12.28
C PRO A 31 -5.57 4.76 -11.47
N ARG A 32 -5.96 5.87 -12.09
CA ARG A 32 -6.02 7.19 -11.43
C ARG A 32 -7.00 7.24 -10.25
N ASP A 33 -8.07 6.45 -10.29
CA ASP A 33 -9.05 6.31 -9.20
C ASP A 33 -8.53 5.44 -8.02
N GLY A 34 -7.33 4.87 -8.16
CA GLY A 34 -6.81 3.84 -7.28
C GLY A 34 -7.50 2.49 -7.51
N PHE A 35 -7.06 1.47 -6.77
CA PHE A 35 -7.49 0.10 -6.94
C PHE A 35 -7.73 -0.55 -5.57
N ARG A 36 -8.82 -1.30 -5.42
CA ARG A 36 -9.15 -1.97 -4.15
C ARG A 36 -8.78 -3.44 -4.23
N ARG A 37 -7.89 -3.92 -3.36
CA ARG A 37 -7.57 -5.34 -3.24
C ARG A 37 -7.18 -5.69 -1.80
N CYS A 38 -7.39 -6.94 -1.41
CA CYS A 38 -7.14 -7.43 -0.04
C CYS A 38 -7.80 -6.56 1.05
N GLY A 39 -8.97 -5.97 0.75
CA GLY A 39 -9.67 -5.05 1.67
C GLY A 39 -9.03 -3.67 1.82
N VAL A 40 -7.94 -3.38 1.11
CA VAL A 40 -7.22 -2.11 1.13
C VAL A 40 -7.44 -1.35 -0.18
N HIS A 41 -7.65 -0.04 -0.11
CA HIS A 41 -7.62 0.83 -1.28
C HIS A 41 -6.19 1.32 -1.50
N HIS A 42 -5.63 0.97 -2.65
CA HIS A 42 -4.33 1.42 -3.12
C HIS A 42 -4.54 2.66 -4.02
N PRO A 43 -4.05 3.85 -3.63
CA PRO A 43 -4.15 5.03 -4.47
C PRO A 43 -3.21 4.93 -5.68
N ALA A 44 -3.41 5.82 -6.66
CA ALA A 44 -2.49 5.98 -7.80
C ALA A 44 -1.14 6.59 -7.40
N GLU A 45 -1.02 7.01 -6.15
CA GLU A 45 0.21 7.54 -5.56
C GLU A 45 1.02 6.39 -4.97
N PRO A 46 2.37 6.47 -5.03
CA PRO A 46 3.24 5.48 -4.41
C PRO A 46 3.12 5.55 -2.90
N VAL A 47 2.71 4.44 -2.29
CA VAL A 47 2.62 4.28 -0.84
C VAL A 47 3.65 3.28 -0.37
N GLU A 48 4.49 3.69 0.58
CA GLU A 48 5.49 2.85 1.20
C GLU A 48 4.91 2.12 2.41
N HIS A 49 5.21 0.85 2.51
CA HIS A 49 4.75 -0.06 3.55
C HIS A 49 5.98 -0.74 4.19
N GLY A 50 5.96 -0.82 5.53
CA GLY A 50 6.94 -1.56 6.30
C GLY A 50 6.74 -3.07 6.20
N ALA A 51 7.75 -3.82 6.65
CA ALA A 51 7.65 -5.28 6.74
C ALA A 51 6.49 -5.67 7.68
N GLY A 52 5.80 -6.76 7.36
CA GLY A 52 4.66 -7.24 8.16
C GLY A 52 3.33 -6.53 7.90
N ARG A 53 3.29 -5.48 7.06
CA ARG A 53 2.01 -4.84 6.68
C ARG A 53 1.15 -5.74 5.78
N PHE A 54 1.79 -6.59 4.99
CA PHE A 54 1.15 -7.58 4.14
C PHE A 54 1.87 -8.91 4.34
N SER A 55 1.11 -10.00 4.34
CA SER A 55 1.66 -11.36 4.38
C SER A 55 2.31 -11.69 3.03
N ASP A 56 3.27 -12.63 2.99
CA ASP A 56 3.89 -13.06 1.72
C ASP A 56 2.87 -13.51 0.67
N ALA A 57 1.78 -14.16 1.11
CA ALA A 57 0.67 -14.54 0.25
C ALA A 57 -0.06 -13.32 -0.35
N GLU A 58 -0.25 -12.26 0.43
CA GLU A 58 -0.88 -11.03 -0.03
C GLU A 58 0.06 -10.28 -0.99
N ILE A 59 1.35 -10.22 -0.68
CA ILE A 59 2.36 -9.63 -1.57
C ILE A 59 2.40 -10.36 -2.90
N ALA A 60 2.35 -11.70 -2.90
CA ALA A 60 2.29 -12.49 -4.13
C ALA A 60 1.03 -12.17 -4.95
N VAL A 61 -0.13 -12.01 -4.31
CA VAL A 61 -1.36 -11.57 -4.97
C VAL A 61 -1.19 -10.16 -5.55
N LEU A 62 -0.64 -9.22 -4.77
CA LEU A 62 -0.44 -7.83 -5.20
C LEU A 62 0.57 -7.73 -6.35
N LYS A 63 1.63 -8.56 -6.36
CA LYS A 63 2.61 -8.67 -7.45
C LYS A 63 2.03 -9.36 -8.70
N ALA A 64 1.10 -10.30 -8.52
CA ALA A 64 0.39 -10.94 -9.62
C ALA A 64 -0.61 -9.99 -10.30
N GLU A 65 -0.98 -8.88 -9.65
CA GLU A 65 -1.93 -7.94 -10.23
C GLU A 65 -1.33 -7.02 -11.28
N PRO A 66 -1.88 -7.01 -12.51
CA PRO A 66 -1.38 -6.14 -13.57
C PRO A 66 -1.68 -4.66 -13.31
N ASN A 67 -2.67 -4.35 -12.47
CA ASN A 67 -3.11 -2.99 -12.15
C ASN A 67 -2.36 -2.38 -10.95
N LEU A 68 -1.57 -3.17 -10.25
CA LEU A 68 -0.73 -2.72 -9.15
C LEU A 68 0.74 -2.80 -9.57
N VAL A 69 1.53 -1.89 -9.03
CA VAL A 69 2.99 -1.90 -9.14
C VAL A 69 3.51 -2.03 -7.73
N VAL A 70 4.21 -3.13 -7.48
CA VAL A 70 4.80 -3.45 -6.18
C VAL A 70 6.30 -3.51 -6.36
N GLU A 71 7.02 -2.64 -5.66
CA GLU A 71 8.47 -2.51 -5.68
C GLU A 71 9.02 -2.89 -4.30
N ASP A 72 10.00 -3.79 -4.23
CA ASP A 72 10.72 -4.10 -2.99
C ASP A 72 11.84 -3.05 -2.79
N LEU A 73 11.99 -2.51 -1.57
CA LEU A 73 12.95 -1.44 -1.19
C LEU A 73 14.07 -1.93 -0.26
#